data_AF-A0A8D9B3Z6-F1
#
_entry.id   AF-A0A8D9B3Z6-F1
#
_cell.length_a   1.000
_cell.length_b   1.000
_cell.length_c   1.000
_cell.angle_alpha   90.00
_cell.angle_beta   90.00
_cell.angle_gamma   90.00
#
_symmetry.space_group_name_H-M   'P 1'
#
loop_
_entity.id
_entity.type
_entity.pdbx_description
1 polymer ?
#
loop_
_entity_poly.entity_id
_entity_poly.type
_entity_poly.pdbx_seq_one_letter_code
_entity_poly.pdbx_strand_id
1 'polypeptide(L)'
;MSNQMFNHSSRPEYKFLLYVTSFLHTVVQERRKFGPLGWNIPYEFNYADWYASCLFMQNHCEGLSKKDEVSWVTIRYMIAEVQYGGRVTDDYDKRLLNAFASTWFTSGVYFDPLFNFYPSYPLLRFDGNTTDQYLAVIDKMPQTDPPPVYCLHANADITYQTTRTSVLLGTVIEIQPKESVETAGESTESIVARIAKDMLEKMPPLYEEHICRERYKEMGATTPLVIVLRQEIDRMQRVLKTVSTTLKDLLLAVDGAIIMNEALKDAMDKISDAQVPNAWKKPSWMSSSLGFWFSELIERNTQLETWVTEGRPKQFWMTGFFNPQGFLTAMKQEVARANKWPLDLVEITNTVTNVYREGVVKAPAEGVYVYGLFLEGAAWDKRFRILIEALPKVLNTLMPNLHITAVNKAYVTDPKLYTTPVYKKPSRTGLNFIAKLWLPCEENTERHWVLRAVALLCDTK
;
A
#
# COMPACT_ATOMS: atom_id res chain seq x y z
N MET A 1 -22.07 -3.35 -27.01
CA MET A 1 -23.49 -3.44 -26.59
C MET A 1 -24.34 -3.63 -27.83
N SER A 2 -25.27 -4.60 -27.84
CA SER A 2 -26.18 -4.80 -28.99
C SER A 2 -27.40 -3.87 -28.90
N ASN A 3 -27.95 -3.45 -30.04
CA ASN A 3 -29.19 -2.65 -30.08
C ASN A 3 -30.38 -3.35 -29.42
N GLN A 4 -30.37 -4.70 -29.41
CA GLN A 4 -31.38 -5.50 -28.72
C GLN A 4 -31.28 -5.37 -27.20
N MET A 5 -30.08 -5.36 -26.64
CA MET A 5 -29.90 -5.16 -25.19
C MET A 5 -30.28 -3.74 -24.79
N PHE A 6 -29.90 -2.74 -25.59
CA PHE A 6 -30.21 -1.33 -25.28
C PHE A 6 -31.72 -1.02 -25.29
N ASN A 7 -32.48 -1.64 -26.20
CA ASN A 7 -33.92 -1.43 -26.33
C ASN A 7 -34.77 -2.47 -25.59
N HIS A 8 -34.15 -3.26 -24.70
CA HIS A 8 -34.82 -4.39 -24.08
C HIS A 8 -35.97 -3.98 -23.14
N SER A 9 -35.78 -2.93 -22.34
CA SER A 9 -36.81 -2.43 -21.42
C SER A 9 -37.19 -0.98 -21.75
N SER A 10 -38.49 -0.69 -21.62
CA SER A 10 -39.05 0.66 -21.73
C SER A 10 -39.01 1.45 -20.43
N ARG A 11 -38.52 0.85 -19.33
CA ARG A 11 -38.36 1.51 -18.03
C ARG A 11 -37.26 2.57 -18.09
N PRO A 12 -37.49 3.79 -17.57
CA PRO A 12 -36.51 4.88 -17.63
C PRO A 12 -35.25 4.58 -16.81
N GLU A 13 -35.34 3.76 -15.77
CA GLU A 13 -34.21 3.36 -14.91
C GLU A 13 -33.27 2.38 -15.62
N TYR A 14 -33.76 1.56 -16.55
CA TYR A 14 -32.97 0.49 -17.18
C TYR A 14 -31.79 1.04 -17.96
N LYS A 15 -32.01 2.08 -18.79
CA LYS A 15 -30.96 2.71 -19.60
C LYS A 15 -29.93 3.41 -18.74
N PHE A 16 -30.36 4.04 -17.64
CA PHE A 16 -29.47 4.57 -16.61
C PHE A 16 -28.58 3.47 -16.01
N LEU A 17 -29.17 2.37 -15.52
CA LEU A 17 -28.42 1.27 -14.93
C LEU A 17 -27.42 0.65 -15.90
N LEU A 18 -27.81 0.52 -17.17
CA LEU A 18 -26.95 0.00 -18.23
C LEU A 18 -25.75 0.92 -18.50
N TYR A 19 -25.97 2.23 -18.57
CA TYR A 19 -24.91 3.22 -18.74
C TYR A 19 -23.96 3.23 -17.54
N VAL A 20 -24.48 3.31 -16.32
CA VAL A 20 -23.68 3.34 -15.08
C VAL A 20 -22.88 2.04 -14.90
N THR A 21 -23.46 0.88 -15.24
CA THR A 21 -22.77 -0.42 -15.20
C THR A 21 -21.65 -0.48 -16.24
N SER A 22 -21.90 0.06 -17.44
CA SER A 22 -20.87 0.13 -18.48
C SER A 22 -19.74 1.08 -18.09
N PHE A 23 -20.07 2.25 -17.53
CA PHE A 23 -19.07 3.18 -17.01
C PHE A 23 -18.26 2.55 -15.86
N LEU A 24 -18.92 1.88 -14.91
CA LEU A 24 -18.23 1.13 -13.85
C LEU A 24 -17.26 0.11 -14.44
N HIS A 25 -17.67 -0.66 -15.45
CA HIS A 25 -16.80 -1.63 -16.10
C HIS A 25 -15.53 -0.99 -16.68
N THR A 26 -15.66 0.17 -17.34
CA THR A 26 -14.50 0.91 -17.84
C THR A 26 -13.58 1.35 -16.71
N VAL A 27 -14.13 1.90 -15.62
CA VAL A 27 -13.33 2.37 -14.48
C VAL A 27 -12.61 1.23 -13.79
N VAL A 28 -13.26 0.09 -13.53
CA VAL A 28 -12.59 -1.04 -12.85
C VAL A 28 -11.48 -1.64 -13.70
N GLN A 29 -11.61 -1.66 -15.03
CA GLN A 29 -10.55 -2.09 -15.93
C GLN A 29 -9.39 -1.10 -15.99
N GLU A 30 -9.68 0.18 -16.17
CA GLU A 30 -8.69 1.24 -16.31
C GLU A 30 -7.91 1.47 -15.02
N ARG A 31 -8.55 1.31 -13.85
CA ARG A 31 -7.86 1.40 -12.55
C ARG A 31 -6.70 0.43 -12.42
N ARG A 32 -6.68 -0.71 -13.13
CA ARG A 32 -5.55 -1.66 -13.12
C ARG A 32 -4.23 -1.02 -13.54
N LYS A 33 -4.27 0.03 -14.38
CA LYS A 33 -3.07 0.75 -14.84
C LYS A 33 -2.30 1.40 -13.68
N PHE A 34 -2.99 1.79 -12.61
CA PHE A 34 -2.40 2.51 -11.48
C PHE A 34 -1.85 1.60 -10.38
N GLY A 35 -1.73 0.30 -10.63
CA GLY A 35 -1.19 -0.66 -9.66
C GLY A 35 -1.94 -0.60 -8.32
N PRO A 36 -1.24 -0.59 -7.16
CA PRO A 36 -1.84 -0.57 -5.82
C PRO A 36 -2.74 0.65 -5.51
N LEU A 37 -2.61 1.76 -6.24
CA LEU A 37 -3.53 2.90 -6.12
C LEU A 37 -4.88 2.60 -6.77
N GLY A 38 -4.87 1.77 -7.81
CA GLY A 38 -6.07 1.30 -8.48
C GLY A 38 -6.73 0.15 -7.74
N TRP A 39 -5.97 -0.96 -7.64
CA TRP A 39 -6.34 -2.22 -6.99
C TRP A 39 -5.11 -2.81 -6.28
N ASN A 40 -5.29 -3.33 -5.06
CA ASN A 40 -4.21 -4.01 -4.34
C ASN A 40 -3.73 -5.25 -5.11
N ILE A 41 -4.67 -5.98 -5.73
CA ILE A 41 -4.41 -7.13 -6.60
C ILE A 41 -4.91 -6.83 -8.02
N PRO A 42 -4.12 -7.07 -9.08
CA PRO A 42 -4.52 -6.74 -10.46
C PRO A 42 -5.53 -7.74 -11.03
N TYR A 43 -6.80 -7.63 -10.61
CA TYR A 43 -7.89 -8.47 -11.09
C TYR A 43 -8.15 -8.30 -12.58
N GLU A 44 -8.45 -9.41 -13.26
CA GLU A 44 -8.87 -9.38 -14.65
C GLU A 44 -10.40 -9.37 -14.73
N PHE A 45 -10.98 -8.20 -14.98
CA PHE A 45 -12.41 -8.05 -15.28
C PHE A 45 -12.64 -8.17 -16.78
N ASN A 46 -13.54 -9.06 -17.18
CA ASN A 46 -13.77 -9.38 -18.59
C ASN A 46 -15.19 -9.02 -19.05
N TYR A 47 -15.45 -9.23 -20.34
CA TYR A 47 -16.76 -8.99 -20.93
C TYR A 47 -17.87 -9.82 -20.28
N ALA A 48 -17.59 -11.03 -19.80
CA ALA A 48 -18.59 -11.88 -19.18
C ALA A 48 -19.13 -11.29 -17.87
N ASP A 49 -18.28 -10.62 -17.08
CA ASP A 49 -18.70 -9.94 -15.83
C ASP A 49 -19.65 -8.78 -16.12
N TRP A 50 -19.31 -7.98 -17.13
CA TRP A 50 -20.16 -6.89 -17.60
C TRP A 50 -21.47 -7.40 -18.18
N TYR A 51 -21.42 -8.43 -19.03
CA TYR A 51 -22.60 -8.99 -19.67
C TYR A 51 -23.55 -9.63 -18.65
N ALA A 52 -23.02 -10.39 -17.69
CA ALA A 52 -23.80 -10.99 -16.61
C ALA A 52 -24.43 -9.91 -15.70
N SER A 53 -23.72 -8.82 -15.42
CA SER A 53 -24.28 -7.66 -14.71
C SER A 53 -25.42 -6.99 -15.48
N CYS A 54 -25.26 -6.80 -16.80
CA CYS A 54 -26.32 -6.24 -17.65
C CYS A 54 -27.55 -7.14 -17.73
N LEU A 55 -27.35 -8.45 -17.86
CA LEU A 55 -28.42 -9.45 -17.87
C LEU A 55 -29.17 -9.48 -16.53
N PHE A 56 -28.45 -9.35 -15.42
CA PHE A 56 -29.07 -9.21 -14.11
C PHE A 56 -29.95 -7.94 -14.03
N MET A 57 -29.45 -6.77 -14.48
CA MET A 57 -30.26 -5.53 -14.48
C MET A 57 -31.52 -5.69 -15.32
N GLN A 58 -31.40 -6.36 -16.46
CA GLN A 58 -32.50 -6.66 -17.36
C GLN A 58 -33.58 -7.49 -16.65
N ASN A 59 -33.21 -8.66 -16.14
CA ASN A 59 -34.13 -9.56 -15.45
C ASN A 59 -34.74 -8.90 -14.20
N HIS A 60 -33.96 -8.11 -13.47
CA HIS A 60 -34.44 -7.40 -12.29
C HIS A 60 -35.49 -6.33 -12.66
N CYS A 61 -35.28 -5.58 -13.75
CA CYS A 61 -36.23 -4.57 -14.20
C CYS A 61 -37.53 -5.17 -14.76
N GLU A 62 -37.47 -6.34 -15.41
CA GLU A 62 -38.64 -7.04 -15.93
C GLU A 62 -39.49 -7.70 -14.84
N GLY A 63 -38.84 -8.23 -13.80
CA GLY A 63 -39.54 -8.88 -12.67
C GLY A 63 -40.31 -7.92 -11.76
N LEU A 64 -40.11 -6.60 -11.91
CA LEU A 64 -40.76 -5.57 -11.10
C LEU A 64 -42.08 -5.11 -11.75
N SER A 65 -43.13 -4.90 -10.94
CA SER A 65 -44.36 -4.27 -11.42
C SER A 65 -44.09 -2.84 -11.90
N LYS A 66 -44.98 -2.30 -12.74
CA LYS A 66 -44.90 -0.91 -13.24
C LYS A 66 -44.92 0.16 -12.14
N LYS A 67 -45.36 -0.21 -10.93
CA LYS A 67 -45.41 0.68 -9.75
C LYS A 67 -44.26 0.46 -8.77
N ASP A 68 -43.48 -0.61 -8.94
CA ASP A 68 -42.43 -0.95 -7.99
C ASP A 68 -41.16 -0.19 -8.35
N GLU A 69 -40.54 0.46 -7.36
CA GLU A 69 -39.23 1.07 -7.53
C GLU A 69 -38.13 0.02 -7.52
N VAL A 70 -37.00 0.37 -8.14
CA VAL A 70 -35.81 -0.49 -8.17
C VAL A 70 -35.16 -0.54 -6.79
N SER A 71 -34.85 -1.76 -6.32
CA SER A 71 -34.10 -1.93 -5.07
C SER A 71 -32.61 -1.64 -5.27
N TRP A 72 -32.20 -0.41 -4.96
CA TRP A 72 -30.78 0.00 -5.00
C TRP A 72 -29.88 -0.86 -4.12
N VAL A 73 -30.38 -1.32 -2.98
CA VAL A 73 -29.63 -2.22 -2.08
C VAL A 73 -29.33 -3.54 -2.77
N THR A 74 -30.32 -4.12 -3.45
CA THR A 74 -30.16 -5.37 -4.20
C THR A 74 -29.18 -5.20 -5.36
N ILE A 75 -29.30 -4.10 -6.12
CA ILE A 75 -28.38 -3.79 -7.21
C ILE A 75 -26.94 -3.66 -6.72
N ARG A 76 -26.72 -2.89 -5.65
CA ARG A 76 -25.38 -2.71 -5.07
C ARG A 76 -24.78 -4.03 -4.61
N TYR A 77 -25.55 -4.84 -3.90
CA TYR A 77 -25.11 -6.15 -3.46
C TYR A 77 -24.75 -7.06 -4.64
N MET A 78 -25.60 -7.12 -5.67
CA MET A 78 -25.37 -7.98 -6.82
C MET A 78 -24.13 -7.55 -7.63
N ILE A 79 -23.90 -6.26 -7.83
CA ILE A 79 -22.70 -5.77 -8.52
C ILE A 79 -21.45 -5.99 -7.66
N ALA A 80 -21.47 -5.52 -6.41
CA ALA A 80 -20.28 -5.39 -5.59
C ALA A 80 -19.86 -6.67 -4.86
N GLU A 81 -20.81 -7.54 -4.50
CA GLU A 81 -20.52 -8.78 -3.77
C GLU A 81 -20.56 -10.02 -4.68
N VAL A 82 -21.46 -10.05 -5.67
CA VAL A 82 -21.69 -11.26 -6.48
C VAL A 82 -20.98 -11.21 -7.83
N GLN A 83 -21.29 -10.23 -8.69
CA GLN A 83 -20.80 -10.18 -10.07
C GLN A 83 -19.32 -9.82 -10.13
N TYR A 84 -18.97 -8.57 -9.81
CA TYR A 84 -17.58 -8.14 -9.75
C TYR A 84 -16.91 -8.62 -8.46
N GLY A 85 -17.66 -8.60 -7.35
CA GLY A 85 -17.18 -9.04 -6.03
C GLY A 85 -16.72 -10.48 -5.97
N GLY A 86 -17.33 -11.39 -6.75
CA GLY A 86 -16.93 -12.79 -6.82
C GLY A 86 -15.50 -13.01 -7.32
N ARG A 87 -14.90 -12.04 -8.00
CA ARG A 87 -13.47 -12.08 -8.41
C ARG A 87 -12.53 -11.43 -7.40
N VAL A 88 -13.05 -10.55 -6.55
CA VAL A 88 -12.24 -9.75 -5.64
C VAL A 88 -11.97 -10.57 -4.37
N THR A 89 -10.70 -10.74 -4.07
CA THR A 89 -10.22 -11.55 -2.94
C THR A 89 -9.77 -10.73 -1.75
N ASP A 90 -9.26 -9.50 -1.96
CA ASP A 90 -8.76 -8.61 -0.91
C ASP A 90 -9.89 -7.78 -0.32
N ASP A 91 -9.93 -7.67 1.02
CA ASP A 91 -11.03 -6.99 1.73
C ASP A 91 -11.04 -5.47 1.48
N TYR A 92 -9.89 -4.84 1.25
CA TYR A 92 -9.83 -3.41 0.93
C TYR A 92 -10.22 -3.13 -0.51
N ASP A 93 -9.91 -4.05 -1.43
CA ASP A 93 -10.42 -3.99 -2.80
C ASP A 93 -11.95 -4.23 -2.84
N LYS A 94 -12.50 -5.12 -2.00
CA LYS A 94 -13.97 -5.26 -1.82
C LYS A 94 -14.58 -3.99 -1.26
N ARG A 95 -13.94 -3.37 -0.26
CA ARG A 95 -14.36 -2.07 0.30
C ARG A 95 -14.38 -0.98 -0.77
N LEU A 96 -13.39 -0.95 -1.66
CA LEU A 96 -13.34 -0.03 -2.81
C LEU A 96 -14.50 -0.26 -3.78
N LEU A 97 -14.74 -1.52 -4.18
CA LEU A 97 -15.83 -1.86 -5.08
C LEU A 97 -17.21 -1.51 -4.49
N ASN A 98 -17.40 -1.78 -3.20
CA ASN A 98 -18.59 -1.36 -2.46
C ASN A 98 -18.75 0.17 -2.38
N ALA A 99 -17.64 0.91 -2.26
CA ALA A 99 -17.67 2.37 -2.30
C ALA A 99 -18.12 2.89 -3.68
N PHE A 100 -17.63 2.30 -4.77
CA PHE A 100 -18.13 2.61 -6.13
C PHE A 100 -19.62 2.32 -6.26
N ALA A 101 -20.05 1.11 -5.86
CA ALA A 101 -21.44 0.71 -5.94
C ALA A 101 -22.36 1.64 -5.13
N SER A 102 -21.94 2.02 -3.92
CA SER A 102 -22.66 2.93 -3.04
C SER A 102 -22.72 4.37 -3.54
N THR A 103 -21.70 4.80 -4.29
CA THR A 103 -21.63 6.16 -4.82
C THR A 103 -22.47 6.29 -6.09
N TRP A 104 -22.43 5.32 -7.00
CA TRP A 104 -23.05 5.43 -8.31
C TRP A 104 -24.44 4.79 -8.43
N PHE A 105 -24.74 3.74 -7.67
CA PHE A 105 -26.03 3.05 -7.70
C PHE A 105 -26.89 3.47 -6.52
N THR A 106 -27.33 4.72 -6.55
CA THR A 106 -28.17 5.34 -5.52
C THR A 106 -29.26 6.19 -6.19
N SER A 107 -30.45 6.23 -5.57
CA SER A 107 -31.58 7.03 -6.04
C SER A 107 -31.22 8.51 -6.26
N GLY A 108 -30.40 9.09 -5.38
CA GLY A 108 -29.92 10.47 -5.50
C GLY A 108 -29.21 10.74 -6.83
N VAL A 109 -28.35 9.82 -7.29
CA VAL A 109 -27.65 9.95 -8.59
C VAL A 109 -28.60 9.82 -9.76
N TYR A 110 -29.62 8.98 -9.64
CA TYR A 110 -30.64 8.80 -10.68
C TYR A 110 -31.54 10.04 -10.83
N PHE A 111 -31.91 10.69 -9.73
CA PHE A 111 -32.80 11.85 -9.79
C PHE A 111 -32.06 13.18 -9.97
N ASP A 112 -30.76 13.25 -9.66
CA ASP A 112 -29.97 14.48 -9.81
C ASP A 112 -29.63 14.77 -11.29
N PRO A 113 -30.17 15.83 -11.90
CA PRO A 113 -29.89 16.17 -13.30
C PRO A 113 -28.51 16.80 -13.49
N LEU A 114 -27.84 17.24 -12.42
CA LEU A 114 -26.51 17.87 -12.46
C LEU A 114 -25.37 16.87 -12.20
N PHE A 115 -25.71 15.61 -11.91
CA PHE A 115 -24.71 14.60 -11.62
C PHE A 115 -23.83 14.30 -12.85
N ASN A 116 -22.52 14.45 -12.67
CA ASN A 116 -21.51 14.07 -13.63
C ASN A 116 -20.50 13.15 -12.92
N PHE A 117 -20.02 12.11 -13.61
CA PHE A 117 -18.94 11.27 -13.08
C PHE A 117 -17.63 12.06 -12.98
N TYR A 118 -17.41 12.93 -13.96
CA TYR A 118 -16.34 13.92 -14.04
C TYR A 118 -16.82 15.05 -14.97
N PRO A 119 -16.31 16.29 -14.92
CA PRO A 119 -16.82 17.39 -15.74
C PRO A 119 -16.93 17.11 -17.25
N SER A 120 -16.08 16.25 -17.83
CA SER A 120 -16.17 15.82 -19.23
C SER A 120 -16.98 14.52 -19.45
N TYR A 121 -17.47 13.91 -18.38
CA TYR A 121 -18.20 12.63 -18.39
C TYR A 121 -19.56 12.80 -17.70
N PRO A 122 -20.53 13.45 -18.38
CA PRO A 122 -21.87 13.57 -17.86
C PRO A 122 -22.61 12.25 -17.88
N LEU A 123 -23.56 12.10 -16.96
CA LEU A 123 -24.51 11.00 -17.03
C LEU A 123 -25.48 11.26 -18.20
N LEU A 124 -25.40 10.43 -19.24
CA LEU A 124 -26.21 10.62 -20.44
C LEU A 124 -27.67 10.27 -20.18
N ARG A 125 -28.55 11.23 -20.44
CA ARG A 125 -30.02 11.10 -20.38
C ARG A 125 -30.57 11.74 -21.65
N PHE A 126 -31.31 10.98 -22.46
CA PHE A 126 -31.91 11.51 -23.68
C PHE A 126 -33.40 11.18 -23.75
N ASP A 127 -34.19 12.18 -24.13
CA ASP A 127 -35.60 12.01 -24.43
C ASP A 127 -35.73 11.37 -25.82
N GLY A 128 -36.34 10.17 -25.88
CA GLY A 128 -36.45 9.35 -27.10
C GLY A 128 -35.47 8.18 -27.18
N ASN A 129 -34.42 8.18 -26.35
CA ASN A 129 -33.49 7.06 -26.09
C ASN A 129 -33.09 6.21 -27.32
N THR A 130 -32.46 6.82 -28.33
CA THR A 130 -31.90 6.10 -29.47
C THR A 130 -30.41 5.80 -29.25
N THR A 131 -29.94 4.60 -29.62
CA THR A 131 -28.53 4.21 -29.46
C THR A 131 -27.57 5.22 -30.08
N ASP A 132 -27.93 5.78 -31.24
CA ASP A 132 -27.09 6.71 -32.01
C ASP A 132 -26.79 8.02 -31.26
N GLN A 133 -27.71 8.47 -30.40
CA GLN A 133 -27.49 9.67 -29.58
C GLN A 133 -26.41 9.43 -28.52
N TYR A 134 -26.42 8.25 -27.90
CA TYR A 134 -25.37 7.86 -26.95
C TYR A 134 -24.03 7.72 -27.65
N LEU A 135 -24.00 7.04 -28.80
CA LEU A 135 -22.77 6.85 -29.59
C LEU A 135 -22.17 8.19 -30.03
N ALA A 136 -22.99 9.12 -30.54
CA ALA A 136 -22.53 10.44 -30.99
C ALA A 136 -21.90 11.29 -29.87
N VAL A 137 -22.28 11.09 -28.60
CA VAL A 137 -21.64 11.76 -27.47
C VAL A 137 -20.39 11.01 -27.02
N ILE A 138 -20.42 9.68 -26.99
CA ILE A 138 -19.27 8.84 -26.65
C ILE A 138 -18.11 9.08 -27.63
N ASP A 139 -18.40 9.19 -28.92
CA ASP A 139 -17.38 9.46 -29.96
C ASP A 139 -16.70 10.83 -29.80
N LYS A 140 -17.32 11.78 -29.08
CA LYS A 140 -16.76 13.10 -28.77
C LYS A 140 -15.95 13.11 -27.48
N MET A 141 -15.96 12.03 -26.70
CA MET A 141 -15.20 11.96 -25.45
C MET A 141 -13.69 11.92 -25.72
N PRO A 142 -12.86 12.44 -24.79
CA PRO A 142 -11.41 12.40 -24.92
C PRO A 142 -10.87 10.96 -25.07
N GLN A 143 -9.83 10.79 -25.88
CA GLN A 143 -9.10 9.51 -25.99
C GLN A 143 -8.11 9.27 -24.84
N THR A 144 -7.83 10.30 -24.04
CA THR A 144 -6.91 10.23 -22.91
C THR A 144 -7.58 10.82 -21.69
N ASP A 145 -7.69 10.00 -20.65
CA ASP A 145 -8.44 10.33 -19.44
C ASP A 145 -7.51 10.71 -18.29
N PRO A 146 -7.79 11.82 -17.60
CA PRO A 146 -7.06 12.16 -16.40
C PRO A 146 -7.50 11.24 -15.22
N PRO A 147 -6.60 10.90 -14.28
CA PRO A 147 -6.92 10.00 -13.16
C PRO A 147 -8.18 10.33 -12.32
N PRO A 148 -8.59 11.60 -12.16
CA PRO A 148 -9.84 11.95 -11.48
C PRO A 148 -11.11 11.33 -12.09
N VAL A 149 -11.11 10.97 -13.38
CA VAL A 149 -12.21 10.21 -14.01
C VAL A 149 -12.42 8.86 -13.31
N TYR A 150 -11.33 8.25 -12.85
CA TYR A 150 -11.32 6.99 -12.11
C TYR A 150 -11.43 7.18 -10.59
N CYS A 151 -11.82 8.38 -10.15
CA CYS A 151 -11.86 8.82 -8.76
C CYS A 151 -10.50 8.84 -8.04
N LEU A 152 -9.39 8.91 -8.78
CA LEU A 152 -8.04 9.06 -8.22
C LEU A 152 -7.60 10.51 -8.19
N HIS A 153 -6.58 10.83 -7.39
CA HIS A 153 -5.94 12.14 -7.45
C HIS A 153 -5.09 12.27 -8.73
N ALA A 154 -4.93 13.49 -9.26
CA ALA A 154 -4.15 13.74 -10.49
C ALA A 154 -2.68 13.26 -10.41
N ASN A 155 -2.13 13.19 -9.19
CA ASN A 155 -0.79 12.67 -8.94
C ASN A 155 -0.62 11.19 -9.34
N ALA A 156 -1.72 10.42 -9.44
CA ALA A 156 -1.64 9.01 -9.84
C ALA A 156 -1.06 8.83 -11.26
N ASP A 157 -1.22 9.81 -12.15
CA ASP A 157 -0.60 9.76 -13.48
C ASP A 157 0.93 9.86 -13.38
N ILE A 158 1.46 10.72 -12.50
CA ILE A 158 2.91 10.83 -12.27
C ILE A 158 3.47 9.47 -11.81
N THR A 159 2.79 8.81 -10.85
CA THR A 159 3.19 7.47 -10.40
C THR A 159 3.14 6.46 -11.54
N TYR A 160 2.05 6.44 -12.32
CA TYR A 160 1.90 5.55 -13.47
C TYR A 160 3.02 5.73 -14.50
N GLN A 161 3.29 6.97 -14.91
CA GLN A 161 4.36 7.28 -15.87
C GLN A 161 5.73 6.88 -15.31
N THR A 162 6.01 7.18 -14.04
CA THR A 162 7.27 6.83 -13.38
C THR A 162 7.50 5.33 -13.39
N THR A 163 6.50 4.54 -12.97
CA THR A 163 6.60 3.07 -12.97
C THR A 163 6.81 2.53 -14.38
N ARG A 164 6.07 3.04 -15.37
CA ARG A 164 6.19 2.61 -16.77
C ARG A 164 7.58 2.91 -17.33
N THR A 165 8.13 4.09 -17.02
CA THR A 165 9.50 4.46 -17.41
C THR A 165 10.54 3.58 -16.71
N SER A 166 10.38 3.28 -15.42
CA SER A 166 11.31 2.39 -14.70
C SER A 166 11.34 0.97 -15.29
N VAL A 167 10.17 0.42 -15.65
CA VAL A 167 10.10 -0.90 -16.32
C VAL A 167 10.80 -0.84 -17.67
N LEU A 168 10.52 0.20 -18.48
CA LEU A 168 11.14 0.37 -19.79
C LEU A 168 12.68 0.48 -19.68
N LEU A 169 13.19 1.29 -18.76
CA LEU A 169 14.63 1.43 -18.54
C LEU A 169 15.26 0.13 -18.03
N GLY A 170 14.57 -0.61 -17.15
CA GLY A 170 15.00 -1.93 -16.69
C GLY A 170 15.15 -2.92 -17.85
N THR A 171 14.16 -2.99 -18.73
CA THR A 171 14.22 -3.84 -19.94
C THR A 171 15.35 -3.43 -20.88
N VAL A 172 15.63 -2.13 -21.03
CA VAL A 172 16.76 -1.65 -21.84
C VAL A 172 18.10 -2.10 -21.25
N ILE A 173 18.27 -2.03 -19.93
CA ILE A 173 19.48 -2.51 -19.24
C ILE A 173 19.65 -4.02 -19.41
N GLU A 174 18.56 -4.79 -19.35
CA GLU A 174 18.58 -6.24 -19.53
C GLU A 174 18.96 -6.68 -20.95
N ILE A 175 18.61 -5.88 -21.96
CA ILE A 175 18.94 -6.14 -23.38
C ILE A 175 20.38 -5.71 -23.73
N GLN A 176 21.00 -4.84 -22.92
CA GLN A 176 22.34 -4.34 -23.20
C GLN A 176 23.38 -5.48 -23.20
N PRO A 177 24.21 -5.62 -24.26
CA PRO A 177 25.21 -6.68 -24.32
C PRO A 177 26.24 -6.49 -23.20
N LYS A 178 26.43 -7.55 -22.41
CA LYS A 178 27.38 -7.59 -21.29
C LYS A 178 28.82 -7.90 -21.71
N GLU A 179 29.06 -8.12 -23.00
CA GLU A 179 30.40 -8.31 -23.56
C GLU A 179 31.11 -6.95 -23.71
N SER A 180 31.94 -6.68 -22.70
CA SER A 180 33.16 -5.86 -22.71
C SER A 180 33.36 -4.89 -23.87
N VAL A 181 32.95 -3.63 -23.65
CA VAL A 181 33.84 -2.54 -24.10
C VAL A 181 35.02 -2.58 -23.13
N GLU A 182 36.14 -3.17 -23.55
CA GLU A 182 37.46 -2.97 -22.94
C GLU A 182 37.86 -1.50 -23.09
N THR A 183 37.15 -0.62 -22.38
CA THR A 183 37.63 0.71 -22.07
C THR A 183 38.70 0.53 -21.00
N ALA A 184 39.89 1.09 -21.23
CA ALA A 184 41.03 1.09 -20.32
C ALA A 184 40.67 1.70 -18.95
N GLY A 185 40.01 0.93 -18.10
CA GLY A 185 39.53 1.29 -16.77
C GLY A 185 39.75 0.14 -15.78
N GLU A 186 39.56 0.42 -14.49
CA GLU A 186 39.58 -0.58 -13.40
C GLU A 186 38.77 -1.82 -13.78
N SER A 187 39.29 -3.02 -13.48
CA SER A 187 38.55 -4.26 -13.72
C SER A 187 37.29 -4.30 -12.85
N THR A 188 36.24 -4.95 -13.31
CA THR A 188 34.98 -5.11 -12.56
C THR A 188 35.20 -5.68 -11.17
N GLU A 189 36.12 -6.63 -11.04
CA GLU A 189 36.51 -7.26 -9.78
C GLU A 189 37.14 -6.26 -8.83
N SER A 190 38.01 -5.37 -9.33
CA SER A 190 38.67 -4.34 -8.51
C SER A 190 37.68 -3.31 -7.95
N ILE A 191 36.68 -2.92 -8.75
CA ILE A 191 35.60 -2.00 -8.33
C ILE A 191 34.75 -2.66 -7.25
N VAL A 192 34.30 -3.90 -7.49
CA VAL A 192 33.48 -4.66 -6.53
C VAL A 192 34.24 -4.90 -5.23
N ALA A 193 35.53 -5.22 -5.30
CA ALA A 193 36.37 -5.40 -4.12
C ALA A 193 36.50 -4.11 -3.30
N ARG A 194 36.64 -2.94 -3.94
CA ARG A 194 36.64 -1.65 -3.25
C ARG A 194 35.32 -1.39 -2.53
N ILE A 195 34.19 -1.64 -3.20
CA ILE A 195 32.85 -1.49 -2.61
C ILE A 195 32.68 -2.45 -1.41
N ALA A 196 33.08 -3.71 -1.57
CA ALA A 196 32.98 -4.72 -0.51
C ALA A 196 33.81 -4.35 0.73
N LYS A 197 35.02 -3.79 0.54
CA LYS A 197 35.87 -3.28 1.64
C LYS A 197 35.19 -2.12 2.37
N ASP A 198 34.71 -1.10 1.64
CA ASP A 198 34.02 0.05 2.26
C ASP A 198 32.75 -0.37 3.02
N MET A 199 31.98 -1.32 2.48
CA MET A 199 30.82 -1.88 3.16
C MET A 199 31.21 -2.65 4.42
N LEU A 200 32.28 -3.45 4.39
CA LEU A 200 32.76 -4.19 5.54
C LEU A 200 33.26 -3.28 6.67
N GLU A 201 33.90 -2.16 6.35
CA GLU A 201 34.35 -1.17 7.33
C GLU A 201 33.18 -0.49 8.06
N LYS A 202 32.08 -0.24 7.34
CA LYS A 202 30.87 0.41 7.87
C LYS A 202 29.86 -0.57 8.49
N MET A 203 30.10 -1.87 8.38
CA MET A 203 29.18 -2.88 8.90
C MET A 203 29.12 -2.85 10.43
N PRO A 204 27.92 -2.88 11.02
CA PRO A 204 27.79 -3.06 12.46
C PRO A 204 28.38 -4.39 12.94
N PRO A 205 28.90 -4.44 14.18
CA PRO A 205 29.37 -5.68 14.78
C PRO A 205 28.22 -6.67 14.97
N LEU A 206 28.56 -7.96 15.01
CA LEU A 206 27.59 -9.01 15.33
C LEU A 206 27.17 -8.91 16.81
N TYR A 207 25.91 -9.19 17.08
CA TYR A 207 25.38 -9.19 18.44
C TYR A 207 25.99 -10.34 19.26
N GLU A 208 26.48 -10.04 20.45
CA GLU A 208 26.94 -11.05 21.40
C GLU A 208 25.75 -11.61 22.19
N GLU A 209 25.49 -12.91 22.06
CA GLU A 209 24.30 -13.55 22.67
C GLU A 209 24.26 -13.39 24.19
N HIS A 210 25.42 -13.48 24.85
CA HIS A 210 25.52 -13.37 26.30
C HIS A 210 25.08 -11.99 26.80
N ILE A 211 25.66 -10.93 26.22
CA ILE A 211 25.35 -9.53 26.57
C ILE A 211 23.87 -9.25 26.31
N CYS A 212 23.36 -9.63 25.14
CA CYS A 212 21.95 -9.41 24.79
C CYS A 212 21.02 -10.11 25.79
N ARG A 213 21.34 -11.35 26.18
CA ARG A 213 20.52 -12.13 27.13
C ARG A 213 20.49 -11.48 28.52
N GLU A 214 21.58 -10.90 28.98
CA GLU A 214 21.61 -10.14 30.24
C GLU A 214 20.73 -8.89 30.16
N ARG A 215 20.86 -8.09 29.10
CA ARG A 215 20.02 -6.90 28.87
C ARG A 215 18.53 -7.23 28.81
N TYR A 216 18.16 -8.33 28.15
CA TYR A 216 16.76 -8.77 28.13
C TYR A 216 16.22 -9.10 29.52
N LYS A 217 17.04 -9.66 30.41
CA LYS A 217 16.64 -9.94 31.81
C LYS A 217 16.42 -8.65 32.58
N GLU A 218 17.32 -7.67 32.43
CA GLU A 218 17.20 -6.35 33.06
C GLU A 218 15.90 -5.63 32.65
N MET A 219 15.49 -5.73 31.38
CA MET A 219 14.27 -5.13 30.85
C MET A 219 12.98 -5.94 31.13
N GLY A 220 13.09 -7.08 31.84
CA GLY A 220 11.99 -8.01 32.04
C GLY A 220 11.76 -8.89 30.82
N ALA A 221 12.49 -10.00 30.74
CA ALA A 221 12.55 -10.89 29.58
C ALA A 221 11.20 -11.48 29.12
N THR A 222 10.18 -11.47 29.99
CA THR A 222 8.83 -11.97 29.70
C THR A 222 7.87 -10.88 29.22
N THR A 223 8.31 -9.62 29.17
CA THR A 223 7.51 -8.51 28.66
C THR A 223 7.33 -8.66 27.14
N PRO A 224 6.11 -8.48 26.60
CA PRO A 224 5.85 -8.72 25.17
C PRO A 224 6.77 -7.96 24.23
N LEU A 225 7.07 -6.69 24.51
CA LEU A 225 7.97 -5.88 23.68
C LEU A 225 9.43 -6.38 23.69
N VAL A 226 9.92 -6.92 24.81
CA VAL A 226 11.27 -7.50 24.91
C VAL A 226 11.36 -8.80 24.09
N ILE A 227 10.28 -9.58 24.05
CA ILE A 227 10.19 -10.78 23.20
C ILE A 227 10.29 -10.40 21.72
N VAL A 228 9.61 -9.32 21.30
CA VAL A 228 9.72 -8.80 19.93
C VAL A 228 11.14 -8.33 19.64
N LEU A 229 11.76 -7.54 20.54
CA LEU A 229 13.15 -7.10 20.40
C LEU A 229 14.10 -8.29 20.17
N ARG A 230 13.97 -9.35 20.97
CA ARG A 230 14.77 -10.57 20.81
C ARG A 230 14.59 -11.20 19.42
N GLN A 231 13.36 -11.36 18.95
CA GLN A 231 13.07 -11.95 17.63
C GLN A 231 13.61 -11.09 16.48
N GLU A 232 13.55 -9.77 16.64
CA GLU A 232 14.05 -8.81 15.65
C GLU A 232 15.59 -8.85 15.58
N ILE A 233 16.29 -8.96 16.71
CA ILE A 233 17.75 -9.12 16.76
C ILE A 233 18.19 -10.46 16.19
N ASP A 234 17.49 -11.57 16.49
CA ASP A 234 17.78 -12.87 15.90
C ASP A 234 17.63 -12.87 14.36
N ARG A 235 16.73 -12.03 13.82
CA ARG A 235 16.62 -11.80 12.36
C ARG A 235 17.75 -10.90 11.85
N MET A 236 18.04 -9.78 12.52
CA MET A 236 19.12 -8.88 12.13
C MET A 236 20.48 -9.58 12.11
N GLN A 237 20.78 -10.37 13.14
CA GLN A 237 22.01 -11.15 13.26
C GLN A 237 22.20 -12.11 12.07
N ARG A 238 21.12 -12.74 11.58
CA ARG A 238 21.18 -13.59 10.39
C ARG A 238 21.56 -12.79 9.15
N VAL A 239 20.96 -11.61 8.95
CA VAL A 239 21.29 -10.72 7.84
C VAL A 239 22.75 -10.28 7.91
N LEU A 240 23.18 -9.73 9.06
CA LEU A 240 24.56 -9.26 9.26
C LEU A 240 25.59 -10.37 9.02
N LYS A 241 25.32 -11.59 9.52
CA LYS A 241 26.19 -12.75 9.29
C LYS A 241 26.27 -13.12 7.81
N THR A 242 25.13 -13.22 7.12
CA THR A 242 25.11 -13.53 5.69
C THR A 242 25.90 -12.50 4.89
N VAL A 243 25.68 -11.21 5.13
CA VAL A 243 26.37 -10.12 4.40
C VAL A 243 27.87 -10.15 4.72
N SER A 244 28.25 -10.26 5.99
CA SER A 244 29.67 -10.31 6.38
C SER A 244 30.41 -11.45 5.71
N THR A 245 29.81 -12.64 5.71
CA THR A 245 30.40 -13.83 5.08
C THR A 245 30.50 -13.64 3.58
N THR A 246 29.42 -13.23 2.90
CA THR A 246 29.45 -13.00 1.45
C THR A 246 30.52 -11.97 1.06
N LEU A 247 30.63 -10.84 1.76
CA LEU A 247 31.61 -9.80 1.44
C LEU A 247 33.06 -10.27 1.68
N LYS A 248 33.32 -11.02 2.77
CA LYS A 248 34.66 -11.56 3.06
C LYS A 248 35.06 -12.63 2.04
N ASP A 249 34.15 -13.55 1.73
CA ASP A 249 34.38 -14.62 0.76
C ASP A 249 34.56 -14.06 -0.65
N LEU A 250 33.84 -12.98 -1.00
CA LEU A 250 33.99 -12.28 -2.27
C LEU A 250 35.38 -11.66 -2.41
N LEU A 251 35.92 -11.02 -1.36
CA LEU A 251 37.28 -10.50 -1.38
C LEU A 251 38.33 -11.60 -1.56
N LEU A 252 38.18 -12.72 -0.82
CA LEU A 252 39.08 -13.88 -0.97
C LEU A 252 38.97 -14.53 -2.35
N ALA A 253 37.80 -14.52 -2.98
CA ALA A 253 37.59 -15.04 -4.33
C ALA A 253 38.25 -14.14 -5.39
N VAL A 254 38.16 -12.80 -5.24
CA VAL A 254 38.85 -11.83 -6.11
C VAL A 254 40.37 -11.97 -5.98
N ASP A 255 40.87 -12.21 -4.77
CA ASP A 255 42.30 -12.45 -4.51
C ASP A 255 42.77 -13.86 -4.97
N GLY A 256 41.86 -14.71 -5.47
CA GLY A 256 42.17 -16.06 -5.97
C GLY A 256 42.37 -17.12 -4.88
N ALA A 257 42.10 -16.80 -3.61
CA ALA A 257 42.26 -17.72 -2.48
C ALA A 257 41.09 -18.72 -2.35
N ILE A 258 39.88 -18.36 -2.81
CA ILE A 258 38.68 -19.19 -2.79
C ILE A 258 38.12 -19.31 -4.21
N ILE A 259 37.53 -20.48 -4.53
CA ILE A 259 36.88 -20.71 -5.83
C ILE A 259 35.57 -19.93 -5.91
N MET A 260 35.38 -19.18 -7.00
CA MET A 260 34.14 -18.50 -7.31
C MET A 260 32.99 -19.49 -7.49
N ASN A 261 31.99 -19.46 -6.60
CA ASN A 261 30.77 -20.25 -6.71
C ASN A 261 29.61 -19.43 -7.32
N GLU A 262 28.48 -20.07 -7.59
CA GLU A 262 27.31 -19.41 -8.19
C GLU A 262 26.78 -18.24 -7.35
N ALA A 263 26.78 -18.38 -6.02
CA ALA A 263 26.30 -17.34 -5.12
C ALA A 263 27.23 -16.12 -5.05
N LEU A 264 28.55 -16.33 -5.09
CA LEU A 264 29.55 -15.27 -5.13
C LEU A 264 29.56 -14.57 -6.48
N LYS A 265 29.34 -15.31 -7.58
CA LYS A 265 29.15 -14.74 -8.91
C LYS A 265 27.90 -13.86 -8.98
N ASP A 266 26.76 -14.33 -8.49
CA ASP A 266 25.53 -13.51 -8.35
C ASP A 266 25.79 -12.26 -7.52
N ALA A 267 26.49 -12.39 -6.39
CA ALA A 267 26.83 -11.24 -5.55
C ALA A 267 27.74 -10.24 -6.29
N MET A 268 28.76 -10.72 -7.01
CA MET A 268 29.66 -9.87 -7.78
C MET A 268 28.91 -9.08 -8.86
N ASP A 269 28.13 -9.77 -9.69
CA ASP A 269 27.36 -9.17 -10.78
C ASP A 269 26.30 -8.18 -10.25
N LYS A 270 25.63 -8.52 -9.15
CA LYS A 270 24.62 -7.63 -8.55
C LYS A 270 25.25 -6.41 -7.89
N ILE A 271 26.39 -6.56 -7.21
CA ILE A 271 27.08 -5.42 -6.61
C ILE A 271 27.63 -4.48 -7.69
N SER A 272 28.17 -5.01 -8.80
CA SER A 272 28.61 -4.19 -9.93
C SER A 272 27.45 -3.41 -10.55
N ASP A 273 26.27 -4.04 -10.65
CA ASP A 273 25.04 -3.42 -11.15
C ASP A 273 24.33 -2.52 -10.12
N ALA A 274 24.94 -2.26 -8.95
CA ALA A 274 24.37 -1.52 -7.82
C ALA A 274 23.02 -2.08 -7.30
N GLN A 275 22.79 -3.38 -7.48
CA GLN A 275 21.63 -4.13 -7.02
C GLN A 275 21.95 -4.96 -5.78
N VAL A 276 20.91 -5.34 -5.03
CA VAL A 276 21.05 -6.22 -3.87
C VAL A 276 21.19 -7.68 -4.34
N PRO A 277 22.23 -8.43 -3.90
CA PRO A 277 22.39 -9.86 -4.16
C PRO A 277 21.18 -10.69 -3.71
N ASN A 278 20.88 -11.76 -4.44
CA ASN A 278 19.67 -12.56 -4.18
C ASN A 278 19.73 -13.30 -2.84
N ALA A 279 20.92 -13.74 -2.43
CA ALA A 279 21.16 -14.35 -1.13
C ALA A 279 20.79 -13.43 0.05
N TRP A 280 20.91 -12.11 -0.12
CA TRP A 280 20.62 -11.14 0.94
C TRP A 280 19.14 -10.80 1.01
N LYS A 281 18.41 -10.82 -0.11
CA LYS A 281 16.98 -10.49 -0.16
C LYS A 281 16.13 -11.41 0.70
N LYS A 282 16.40 -12.72 0.67
CA LYS A 282 15.59 -13.75 1.36
C LYS A 282 15.49 -13.53 2.88
N PRO A 283 16.59 -13.30 3.63
CA PRO A 283 16.51 -13.00 5.06
C PRO A 283 16.18 -11.54 5.40
N SER A 284 16.18 -10.62 4.41
CA SER A 284 16.07 -9.17 4.65
C SER A 284 14.77 -8.56 4.06
N TRP A 285 14.88 -7.43 3.36
CA TRP A 285 13.80 -6.66 2.76
C TRP A 285 14.17 -6.26 1.32
N MET A 286 13.14 -5.87 0.57
CA MET A 286 13.31 -5.31 -0.77
C MET A 286 13.68 -3.84 -0.66
N SER A 287 14.63 -3.41 -1.48
CA SER A 287 15.06 -2.01 -1.61
C SER A 287 15.40 -1.72 -3.07
N SER A 288 15.42 -0.44 -3.44
CA SER A 288 15.58 0.01 -4.83
C SER A 288 17.02 -0.08 -5.35
N SER A 289 18.02 0.02 -4.47
CA SER A 289 19.43 -0.09 -4.82
C SER A 289 20.24 -0.65 -3.65
N LEU A 290 21.46 -1.11 -3.94
CA LEU A 290 22.41 -1.57 -2.94
C LEU A 290 22.71 -0.48 -1.89
N GLY A 291 22.89 0.77 -2.32
CA GLY A 291 23.21 1.89 -1.43
C GLY A 291 22.07 2.23 -0.46
N PHE A 292 20.82 2.25 -0.94
CA PHE A 292 19.66 2.43 -0.06
C PHE A 292 19.51 1.25 0.89
N TRP A 293 19.62 0.03 0.39
CA TRP A 293 19.52 -1.18 1.20
C TRP A 293 20.54 -1.19 2.35
N PHE A 294 21.80 -0.82 2.06
CA PHE A 294 22.85 -0.79 3.07
C PHE A 294 22.65 0.33 4.09
N SER A 295 22.16 1.50 3.67
CA SER A 295 21.80 2.58 4.59
C SER A 295 20.66 2.16 5.52
N GLU A 296 19.63 1.50 4.98
CA GLU A 296 18.54 0.94 5.79
C GLU A 296 19.04 -0.14 6.76
N LEU A 297 20.01 -0.97 6.36
CA LEU A 297 20.60 -1.99 7.23
C LEU A 297 21.24 -1.35 8.47
N ILE A 298 22.02 -0.28 8.26
CA ILE A 298 22.66 0.46 9.35
C ILE A 298 21.59 1.10 10.24
N GLU A 299 20.64 1.83 9.68
CA GLU A 299 19.59 2.52 10.47
C GLU A 299 18.72 1.55 11.28
N ARG A 300 18.33 0.42 10.68
CA ARG A 300 17.59 -0.65 11.36
C ARG A 300 18.40 -1.23 12.51
N ASN A 301 19.70 -1.48 12.28
CA ASN A 301 20.59 -1.97 13.32
C ASN A 301 20.71 -0.97 14.47
N THR A 302 20.93 0.31 14.17
CA THR A 302 21.04 1.37 15.18
C THR A 302 19.80 1.43 16.07
N GLN A 303 18.59 1.29 15.50
CA GLN A 303 17.36 1.24 16.32
C GLN A 303 17.37 0.06 17.31
N LEU A 304 17.71 -1.14 16.85
CA LEU A 304 17.73 -2.35 17.69
C LEU A 304 18.84 -2.30 18.74
N GLU A 305 20.03 -1.88 18.32
CA GLU A 305 21.21 -1.74 19.19
C GLU A 305 20.94 -0.73 20.32
N THR A 306 20.44 0.46 19.99
CA THR A 306 20.06 1.47 20.99
C THR A 306 19.02 0.92 21.96
N TRP A 307 18.05 0.14 21.47
CA TRP A 307 17.04 -0.48 22.35
C TRP A 307 17.66 -1.51 23.30
N VAL A 308 18.66 -2.29 22.87
CA VAL A 308 19.36 -3.25 23.74
C VAL A 308 20.23 -2.55 24.77
N THR A 309 20.94 -1.50 24.39
CA THR A 309 21.98 -0.88 25.21
C THR A 309 21.43 0.17 26.17
N GLU A 310 20.51 1.02 25.72
CA GLU A 310 19.94 2.14 26.48
C GLU A 310 18.56 1.82 27.06
N GLY A 311 17.94 0.72 26.63
CA GLY A 311 16.59 0.33 27.02
C GLY A 311 15.51 0.92 26.10
N ARG A 312 14.26 0.91 26.57
CA ARG A 312 13.08 1.21 25.73
C ARG A 312 13.15 2.62 25.09
N PRO A 313 13.15 2.71 23.75
CA PRO A 313 13.08 3.99 23.04
C PRO A 313 11.81 4.78 23.36
N LYS A 314 11.91 6.11 23.30
CA LYS A 314 10.77 7.03 23.47
C LYS A 314 9.79 6.97 22.30
N GLN A 315 10.28 6.58 21.13
CA GLN A 315 9.53 6.45 19.88
C GLN A 315 10.20 5.37 19.02
N PHE A 316 9.42 4.75 18.14
CA PHE A 316 9.86 3.64 17.30
C PHE A 316 9.68 3.96 15.82
N TRP A 317 10.66 3.60 15.01
CA TRP A 317 10.57 3.67 13.56
C TRP A 317 9.86 2.42 13.04
N MET A 318 8.65 2.58 12.49
CA MET A 318 7.82 1.43 12.11
C MET A 318 8.46 0.59 11.00
N THR A 319 9.00 1.27 9.98
CA THR A 319 9.71 0.65 8.86
C THR A 319 10.89 -0.20 9.32
N GLY A 320 11.51 0.16 10.44
CA GLY A 320 12.74 -0.44 10.94
C GLY A 320 12.57 -1.91 11.31
N PHE A 321 11.35 -2.31 11.69
CA PHE A 321 11.05 -3.68 12.07
C PHE A 321 10.94 -4.64 10.89
N PHE A 322 11.42 -5.86 11.10
CA PHE A 322 11.13 -7.00 10.24
C PHE A 322 9.65 -7.37 10.35
N ASN A 323 9.10 -7.42 11.57
CA ASN A 323 7.71 -7.75 11.88
C ASN A 323 6.97 -6.64 12.66
N PRO A 324 6.56 -5.54 11.99
CA PRO A 324 5.81 -4.45 12.63
C PRO A 324 4.44 -4.89 13.19
N GLN A 325 3.80 -5.90 12.61
CA GLN A 325 2.53 -6.44 13.13
C GLN A 325 2.73 -7.12 14.50
N GLY A 326 3.81 -7.88 14.65
CA GLY A 326 4.22 -8.48 15.93
C GLY A 326 4.50 -7.42 16.99
N PHE A 327 5.16 -6.32 16.61
CA PHE A 327 5.40 -5.17 17.47
C PHE A 327 4.08 -4.54 17.97
N LEU A 328 3.13 -4.25 17.08
CA LEU A 328 1.83 -3.70 17.47
C LEU A 328 1.02 -4.65 18.35
N THR A 329 1.11 -5.95 18.09
CA THR A 329 0.45 -6.99 18.91
C THR A 329 1.05 -7.05 20.31
N ALA A 330 2.37 -6.97 20.42
CA ALA A 330 3.06 -6.92 21.71
C ALA A 330 2.70 -5.66 22.51
N MET A 331 2.62 -4.50 21.84
CA MET A 331 2.13 -3.26 22.46
C MET A 331 0.69 -3.42 22.96
N LYS A 332 -0.20 -3.99 22.14
CA LYS A 332 -1.59 -4.29 22.53
C LYS A 332 -1.65 -5.20 23.77
N GLN A 333 -0.81 -6.23 23.82
CA GLN A 333 -0.73 -7.14 24.98
C GLN A 333 -0.24 -6.43 26.24
N GLU A 334 0.74 -5.53 26.12
CA GLU A 334 1.25 -4.76 27.25
C GLU A 334 0.18 -3.83 27.84
N VAL A 335 -0.52 -3.10 26.98
CA VAL A 335 -1.66 -2.24 27.34
C VAL A 335 -2.79 -3.05 27.99
N ALA A 336 -3.15 -4.19 27.42
CA ALA A 336 -4.18 -5.06 27.97
C ALA A 336 -3.81 -5.58 29.37
N ARG A 337 -2.55 -5.97 29.60
CA ARG A 337 -2.05 -6.42 30.90
C ARG A 337 -2.05 -5.30 31.94
N ALA A 338 -1.61 -4.10 31.56
CA ALA A 338 -1.59 -2.94 32.44
C ALA A 338 -2.99 -2.57 32.94
N ASN A 339 -4.00 -2.63 32.06
CA ASN A 339 -5.40 -2.32 32.40
C ASN A 339 -6.23 -3.52 32.84
N LYS A 340 -5.65 -4.73 32.91
CA LYS A 340 -6.34 -5.99 33.24
C LYS A 340 -7.52 -6.30 32.30
N TRP A 341 -7.38 -6.01 31.00
CA TRP A 341 -8.40 -6.29 29.99
C TRP A 341 -8.16 -7.64 29.29
N PRO A 342 -9.22 -8.38 28.96
CA PRO A 342 -9.12 -9.54 28.06
C PRO A 342 -8.63 -9.10 26.67
N LEU A 343 -7.63 -9.79 26.12
CA LEU A 343 -6.99 -9.41 24.85
C LEU A 343 -7.97 -9.37 23.65
N ASP A 344 -9.02 -10.17 23.72
CA ASP A 344 -10.04 -10.30 22.67
C ASP A 344 -10.93 -9.07 22.54
N LEU A 345 -11.12 -8.32 23.64
CA LEU A 345 -11.95 -7.11 23.68
C LEU A 345 -11.16 -5.82 23.43
N VAL A 346 -9.85 -5.94 23.29
CA VAL A 346 -8.95 -4.80 23.12
C VAL A 346 -8.73 -4.55 21.64
N GLU A 347 -9.00 -3.34 21.16
CA GLU A 347 -8.65 -2.93 19.80
C GLU A 347 -7.54 -1.87 19.83
N ILE A 348 -6.68 -1.89 18.82
CA ILE A 348 -5.69 -0.82 18.62
C ILE A 348 -6.46 0.47 18.34
N THR A 349 -5.95 1.60 18.81
CA THR A 349 -6.41 2.93 18.41
C THR A 349 -5.20 3.86 18.29
N ASN A 350 -5.37 5.01 17.64
CA ASN A 350 -4.30 5.97 17.50
C ASN A 350 -4.79 7.41 17.60
N THR A 351 -3.85 8.28 17.98
CA THR A 351 -4.01 9.73 17.84
C THR A 351 -2.82 10.29 17.06
N VAL A 352 -3.11 11.19 16.13
CA VAL A 352 -2.07 11.87 15.35
C VAL A 352 -1.56 13.06 16.17
N THR A 353 -0.26 13.08 16.47
CA THR A 353 0.35 14.18 17.22
C THR A 353 0.78 15.32 16.28
N ASN A 354 1.16 16.47 16.84
CA ASN A 354 1.76 17.58 16.07
C ASN A 354 3.28 17.53 16.05
N VAL A 355 3.87 16.50 16.67
CA VAL A 355 5.30 16.41 16.95
C VAL A 355 5.93 15.43 15.97
N TYR A 356 6.99 15.86 15.31
CA TYR A 356 7.83 15.01 14.47
C TYR A 356 8.97 14.41 15.30
N ARG A 357 9.77 13.52 14.68
CA ARG A 357 10.87 12.77 15.31
C ARG A 357 11.68 13.56 16.35
N GLU A 358 12.13 14.77 16.02
CA GLU A 358 13.05 15.55 16.87
C GLU A 358 12.37 16.17 18.11
N GLY A 359 11.05 16.36 18.09
CA GLY A 359 10.34 17.04 19.17
C GLY A 359 9.87 16.11 20.30
N VAL A 360 10.08 14.80 20.21
CA VAL A 360 9.63 13.84 21.24
C VAL A 360 10.63 13.81 22.41
N VAL A 361 10.25 14.47 23.50
CA VAL A 361 11.09 14.54 24.71
C VAL A 361 10.83 13.37 25.67
N LYS A 362 9.58 12.89 25.75
CA LYS A 362 9.14 11.87 26.73
C LYS A 362 8.36 10.75 26.05
N ALA A 363 8.58 9.52 26.51
CA ALA A 363 7.77 8.35 26.13
C ALA A 363 6.31 8.52 26.58
N PRO A 364 5.33 7.90 25.88
CA PRO A 364 3.95 7.96 26.31
C PRO A 364 3.76 7.11 27.58
N ALA A 365 2.79 7.48 28.43
CA ALA A 365 2.47 6.71 29.63
C ALA A 365 1.92 5.31 29.29
N GLU A 366 1.23 5.21 28.15
CA GLU A 366 0.61 3.99 27.65
C GLU A 366 0.80 3.91 26.13
N GLY A 367 1.02 2.70 25.61
CA GLY A 367 1.26 2.47 24.19
C GLY A 367 2.64 2.95 23.72
N VAL A 368 2.72 3.39 22.47
CA VAL A 368 3.98 3.75 21.80
C VAL A 368 3.82 4.93 20.85
N TYR A 369 4.86 5.76 20.72
CA TYR A 369 4.96 6.69 19.61
C TYR A 369 5.64 6.01 18.43
N VAL A 370 5.08 6.19 17.25
CA VAL A 370 5.57 5.62 16.00
C VAL A 370 5.82 6.73 14.99
N TYR A 371 6.94 6.65 14.29
CA TYR A 371 7.33 7.58 13.23
C TYR A 371 7.75 6.86 11.95
N GLY A 372 7.90 7.62 10.86
CA GLY A 372 8.27 7.10 9.55
C GLY A 372 7.11 6.47 8.79
N LEU A 373 5.92 7.06 8.90
CA LEU A 373 4.76 6.70 8.09
C LEU A 373 4.53 7.80 7.05
N PHE A 374 4.29 7.39 5.81
CA PHE A 374 3.99 8.26 4.68
C PHE A 374 2.53 8.07 4.29
N LEU A 375 1.80 9.17 4.14
CA LEU A 375 0.44 9.18 3.64
C LEU A 375 0.48 9.24 2.11
N GLU A 376 -0.14 8.25 1.47
CA GLU A 376 -0.30 8.17 0.01
C GLU A 376 -1.77 8.41 -0.35
N GLY A 377 -2.02 9.16 -1.44
CA GLY A 377 -3.38 9.46 -1.92
C GLY A 377 -4.08 10.63 -1.22
N ALA A 378 -3.49 11.19 -0.18
CA ALA A 378 -3.98 12.36 0.54
C ALA A 378 -2.81 13.18 1.14
N ALA A 379 -3.12 14.36 1.67
CA ALA A 379 -2.21 15.15 2.50
C ALA A 379 -2.79 15.33 3.91
N TRP A 380 -1.93 15.74 4.85
CA TRP A 380 -2.28 15.94 6.25
C TRP A 380 -2.24 17.42 6.61
N ASP A 381 -3.38 17.97 7.04
CA ASP A 381 -3.42 19.34 7.55
C ASP A 381 -2.95 19.39 9.01
N LYS A 382 -1.79 20.01 9.24
CA LYS A 382 -1.20 20.15 10.57
C LYS A 382 -1.99 21.06 11.51
N ARG A 383 -2.75 22.03 10.98
CA ARG A 383 -3.49 23.00 11.77
C ARG A 383 -4.79 22.41 12.29
N PHE A 384 -5.57 21.83 11.38
CA PHE A 384 -6.88 21.25 11.71
C PHE A 384 -6.81 19.78 12.12
N ARG A 385 -5.67 19.10 11.89
CA ARG A 385 -5.46 17.66 12.17
C ARG A 385 -6.48 16.78 11.46
N ILE A 386 -6.68 17.05 10.17
CA ILE A 386 -7.61 16.31 9.30
C ILE A 386 -6.93 15.95 7.97
N LEU A 387 -7.46 14.93 7.32
CA LEU A 387 -7.14 14.58 5.94
C LEU A 387 -7.62 15.66 4.96
N ILE A 388 -6.76 16.00 4.02
CA ILE A 388 -7.04 16.93 2.91
C ILE A 388 -6.56 16.31 1.59
N GLU A 389 -7.04 16.84 0.47
CA GLU A 389 -6.59 16.38 -0.86
C GLU A 389 -5.07 16.55 -1.01
N ALA A 390 -4.45 15.63 -1.75
CA ALA A 390 -3.01 15.67 -1.97
C ALA A 390 -2.61 16.94 -2.73
N LEU A 391 -1.47 17.53 -2.36
CA LEU A 391 -0.94 18.67 -3.11
C LEU A 391 -0.44 18.20 -4.49
N PRO A 392 -0.65 18.98 -5.57
CA PRO A 392 -0.13 18.64 -6.88
C PRO A 392 1.38 18.37 -6.84
N LYS A 393 1.82 17.28 -7.49
CA LYS A 393 3.22 16.83 -7.56
C LYS A 393 3.83 16.33 -6.24
N VAL A 394 3.05 16.26 -5.15
CA VAL A 394 3.45 15.63 -3.89
C VAL A 394 2.78 14.26 -3.79
N LEU A 395 3.53 13.19 -4.10
CA LEU A 395 2.98 11.82 -4.14
C LEU A 395 2.70 11.26 -2.75
N ASN A 396 3.62 11.53 -1.81
CA ASN A 396 3.59 11.01 -0.45
C ASN A 396 3.86 12.14 0.55
N THR A 397 3.11 12.18 1.64
CA THR A 397 3.28 13.17 2.71
C THR A 397 3.79 12.49 3.98
N LEU A 398 4.92 12.92 4.55
CA LEU A 398 5.39 12.39 5.82
C LEU A 398 4.44 12.78 6.97
N MET A 399 3.92 11.77 7.65
CA MET A 399 3.07 11.97 8.82
C MET A 399 3.90 12.39 10.04
N PRO A 400 3.32 13.22 10.93
CA PRO A 400 3.89 13.41 12.27
C PRO A 400 3.84 12.10 13.06
N ASN A 401 4.34 12.10 14.28
CA ASN A 401 4.32 10.89 15.09
C ASN A 401 2.89 10.48 15.42
N LEU A 402 2.60 9.20 15.28
CA LEU A 402 1.34 8.61 15.71
C LEU A 402 1.55 8.02 17.10
N HIS A 403 0.68 8.41 18.03
CA HIS A 403 0.54 7.72 19.30
C HIS A 403 -0.40 6.54 19.09
N ILE A 404 0.12 5.32 19.21
CA ILE A 404 -0.68 4.11 19.05
C ILE A 404 -0.86 3.48 20.43
N THR A 405 -2.11 3.28 20.82
CA THR A 405 -2.53 2.65 22.08
C THR A 405 -3.58 1.58 21.79
N ALA A 406 -4.22 1.08 22.84
CA ALA A 406 -5.35 0.19 22.69
C ALA A 406 -6.46 0.55 23.67
N VAL A 407 -7.70 0.24 23.32
CA VAL A 407 -8.90 0.56 24.13
C VAL A 407 -9.80 -0.66 24.26
N ASN A 408 -10.46 -0.79 25.41
CA ASN A 408 -11.49 -1.78 25.68
C ASN A 408 -12.87 -1.21 25.33
N LYS A 409 -13.15 -1.08 24.03
CA LYS A 409 -14.47 -0.71 23.52
C LYS A 409 -14.77 -1.55 22.28
N ALA A 410 -16.01 -2.02 22.20
CA ALA A 410 -16.57 -2.46 20.93
C ALA A 410 -16.52 -1.26 19.96
N TYR A 411 -16.00 -1.52 18.77
CA TYR A 411 -15.83 -0.56 17.69
C TYR A 411 -17.07 0.32 17.48
N VAL A 412 -16.97 1.62 17.77
CA VAL A 412 -17.96 2.60 17.31
C VAL A 412 -17.36 3.28 16.09
N THR A 413 -18.00 3.09 14.92
CA THR A 413 -17.70 3.86 13.71
C THR A 413 -17.99 5.33 13.98
N ASP A 414 -16.93 6.13 14.17
CA ASP A 414 -17.06 7.58 14.20
C ASP A 414 -17.11 8.09 12.74
N PRO A 415 -18.17 8.79 12.31
CA PRO A 415 -18.27 9.32 10.95
C PRO A 415 -17.19 10.36 10.61
N LYS A 416 -16.42 10.83 11.59
CA LYS A 416 -15.27 11.75 11.43
C LYS A 416 -13.93 11.03 11.36
N LEU A 417 -13.91 9.69 11.38
CA LEU A 417 -12.68 8.90 11.27
C LEU A 417 -12.69 8.06 10.00
N TYR A 418 -11.63 8.21 9.21
CA TYR A 418 -11.33 7.33 8.10
C TYR A 418 -10.47 6.16 8.56
N THR A 419 -10.97 4.94 8.34
CA THR A 419 -10.19 3.71 8.58
C THR A 419 -9.14 3.56 7.49
N THR A 420 -7.89 3.86 7.82
CA THR A 420 -6.75 3.86 6.92
C THR A 420 -5.95 2.57 7.06
N PRO A 421 -5.74 1.81 5.97
CA PRO A 421 -4.83 0.68 6.00
C PRO A 421 -3.36 1.14 6.08
N VAL A 422 -2.56 0.42 6.86
CA VAL A 422 -1.11 0.63 6.96
C VAL A 422 -0.39 -0.54 6.28
N TYR A 423 0.48 -0.24 5.33
CA TYR A 423 1.29 -1.23 4.62
C TYR A 423 2.79 -1.00 4.84
N LYS A 424 3.56 -2.09 4.85
CA LYS A 424 5.02 -2.04 4.95
C LYS A 424 5.66 -1.42 3.71
N LYS A 425 5.06 -1.63 2.54
CA LYS A 425 5.58 -1.26 1.22
C LYS A 425 4.45 -0.71 0.34
N PRO A 426 4.77 -0.02 -0.77
CA PRO A 426 3.76 0.47 -1.73
C PRO A 426 2.95 -0.66 -2.38
N SER A 427 3.48 -1.90 -2.42
CA SER A 427 2.71 -3.07 -2.81
C SER A 427 1.73 -3.45 -1.69
N ARG A 428 0.46 -3.08 -1.85
CA ARG A 428 -0.59 -3.18 -0.84
C ARG A 428 -1.23 -4.57 -0.70
N THR A 429 -0.46 -5.63 -0.90
CA THR A 429 -0.94 -7.01 -0.72
C THR A 429 -1.08 -7.36 0.76
N GLY A 430 -1.90 -8.38 1.08
CA GLY A 430 -2.08 -8.87 2.46
C GLY A 430 -0.78 -9.26 3.18
N LEU A 431 0.28 -9.62 2.44
CA LEU A 431 1.60 -9.91 3.00
C LEU A 431 2.29 -8.68 3.60
N ASN A 432 1.98 -7.49 3.07
CA ASN A 432 2.54 -6.22 3.51
C ASN A 432 1.61 -5.45 4.43
N PHE A 433 0.38 -5.92 4.64
CA PHE A 433 -0.57 -5.28 5.56
C PHE A 433 -0.08 -5.40 7.01
N ILE A 434 -0.16 -4.29 7.76
CA ILE A 434 0.30 -4.22 9.15
C ILE A 434 -0.88 -4.12 10.09
N ALA A 435 -1.67 -3.06 9.94
CA ALA A 435 -2.81 -2.76 10.79
C ALA A 435 -3.75 -1.74 10.13
N LYS A 436 -4.95 -1.59 10.68
CA LYS A 436 -5.84 -0.46 10.43
C LYS A 436 -5.58 0.63 11.48
N LEU A 437 -5.52 1.88 11.05
CA LEU A 437 -5.43 3.06 11.90
C LEU A 437 -6.55 4.04 11.53
N TRP A 438 -6.89 4.95 12.44
CA TRP A 438 -7.95 5.93 12.28
C TRP A 438 -7.34 7.30 12.06
N LEU A 439 -7.65 7.90 10.91
CA LEU A 439 -7.25 9.25 10.59
C LEU A 439 -8.49 10.16 10.62
N PRO A 440 -8.46 11.27 11.37
CA PRO A 440 -9.54 12.24 11.34
C PRO A 440 -9.76 12.79 9.93
N CYS A 441 -11.02 12.86 9.53
CA CYS A 441 -11.46 13.43 8.27
C CYS A 441 -12.71 14.28 8.48
N GLU A 442 -13.10 15.03 7.45
CA GLU A 442 -14.39 15.70 7.45
C GLU A 442 -15.53 14.68 7.52
N GLU A 443 -16.65 15.08 8.14
CA GLU A 443 -17.76 14.18 8.42
C GLU A 443 -18.35 13.58 7.13
N ASN A 444 -18.62 12.28 7.14
CA ASN A 444 -19.17 11.52 5.99
C ASN A 444 -18.28 11.49 4.73
N THR A 445 -17.00 11.83 4.84
CA THR A 445 -16.05 11.75 3.70
C THR A 445 -15.31 10.43 3.59
N GLU A 446 -15.63 9.42 4.40
CA GLU A 446 -14.93 8.12 4.39
C GLU A 446 -14.85 7.50 2.99
N ARG A 447 -15.97 7.50 2.25
CA ARG A 447 -16.06 6.92 0.90
C ARG A 447 -15.15 7.65 -0.08
N HIS A 448 -15.03 8.96 0.05
CA HIS A 448 -14.13 9.78 -0.78
C HIS A 448 -12.68 9.29 -0.65
N TRP A 449 -12.22 9.08 0.59
CA TRP A 449 -10.87 8.60 0.86
C TRP A 449 -10.64 7.14 0.44
N VAL A 450 -11.69 6.30 0.50
CA VAL A 450 -11.64 4.95 -0.10
C VAL A 450 -11.43 5.04 -1.61
N LEU A 451 -12.20 5.87 -2.32
CA LEU A 451 -12.09 6.01 -3.78
C LEU A 451 -10.74 6.59 -4.22
N ARG A 452 -10.17 7.51 -3.41
CA ARG A 452 -8.82 8.05 -3.55
C ARG A 452 -7.71 7.06 -3.22
N ALA A 453 -8.05 5.86 -2.74
CA ALA A 453 -7.12 4.82 -2.33
C ALA A 453 -6.09 5.33 -1.31
N VAL A 454 -6.55 6.04 -0.29
CA VAL A 454 -5.67 6.56 0.76
C VAL A 454 -5.10 5.42 1.61
N ALA A 455 -3.79 5.44 1.84
CA ALA A 455 -3.13 4.48 2.73
C ALA A 455 -1.94 5.12 3.45
N LEU A 456 -1.54 4.50 4.55
CA LEU A 456 -0.26 4.77 5.20
C LEU A 456 0.76 3.73 4.75
N LEU A 457 1.92 4.20 4.30
CA LEU A 457 3.04 3.37 3.90
C LEU A 457 4.16 3.57 4.91
N CYS A 458 4.77 2.49 5.37
CA CYS A 458 6.03 2.59 6.11
C CYS A 458 7.13 3.08 5.15
N ASP A 459 7.23 2.48 3.97
CA ASP A 459 8.23 2.86 2.99
C ASP A 459 7.59 3.22 1.65
N THR A 460 8.20 4.20 0.98
CA THR A 460 7.79 4.74 -0.32
C THR A 460 8.60 4.17 -1.49
N LYS A 461 9.61 3.34 -1.20
CA LYS A 461 10.57 2.81 -2.17
C LYS A 461 10.51 1.28 -2.33
#